data_AF-S5TWX3-F1
#
_entry.id   AF-S5TWX3-F1
#
_cell.length_a   1.000
_cell.length_b   1.000
_cell.length_c   1.000
_cell.angle_alpha   90.00
_cell.angle_beta   90.00
_cell.angle_gamma   90.00
#
_symmetry.space_group_name_H-M   'P 1'
#
loop_
_entity.id
_entity.type
_entity.pdbx_description
1 polymer ?
#
loop_
_entity_poly.entity_id
_entity_poly.type
_entity_poly.pdbx_seq_one_letter_code
_entity_poly.pdbx_strand_id
1 'polypeptide(L)'
;MKYSKVNHIDTIKAAFKGSNENYFKGNHIFLVVSIFLLMSLSNFANAHGMSEAEKLSIIEGGNLRYMWLGATHMLSGYDHLAFVFGIIFFLTSFRDIAKYVTAFTVGHSVTLIYATFNGIQLNYFLIDAVIALSVCYIAFANIDGFRKYLNINTPNMLVMIVVLGLIHGFGLSTRLQELPLSEDELLLNIISFNVGIELGQISALLVMLLLIAAWRNSDFFKTFSKITNYGLIMAGGLLFLMQMHGYEHAVNADELNVSEVSTPKLSTVSEMSDSATATVGDKWRDTINIVIPARDGKEYKLMVNKDDAFTFKWETSGELLFFDFHGELAGDTSGAFQSFEVGTKSESSGSLTAIFTGTHGWYWKNNTSSPVAITLKVKGDYIAANNSGK
;
A
#
# COMPACT_ATOMS: atom_id res chain seq x y z
N MET A 1 40.37 -53.85 -49.66
CA MET A 1 39.81 -53.45 -48.35
C MET A 1 39.27 -52.03 -48.45
N LYS A 2 37.95 -51.85 -48.44
CA LYS A 2 37.29 -50.53 -48.40
C LYS A 2 36.85 -50.25 -46.97
N TYR A 3 37.37 -49.18 -46.38
CA TYR A 3 36.92 -48.66 -45.08
C TYR A 3 35.51 -48.07 -45.22
N SER A 4 34.57 -48.59 -44.43
CA SER A 4 33.22 -48.05 -44.29
C SER A 4 33.26 -46.81 -43.40
N LYS A 5 32.87 -45.65 -43.95
CA LYS A 5 32.65 -44.41 -43.18
C LYS A 5 31.38 -44.59 -42.37
N VAL A 6 31.53 -44.78 -41.06
CA VAL A 6 30.42 -44.62 -40.11
C VAL A 6 30.11 -43.13 -40.04
N ASN A 7 28.88 -42.74 -40.38
CA ASN A 7 28.40 -41.36 -40.33
C ASN A 7 28.30 -40.91 -38.86
N HIS A 8 29.18 -40.01 -38.45
CA HIS A 8 29.21 -39.39 -37.11
C HIS A 8 27.90 -38.69 -36.70
N ILE A 9 26.98 -38.46 -37.62
CA ILE A 9 25.70 -37.78 -37.38
C ILE A 9 24.70 -38.70 -36.66
N ASP A 10 24.74 -40.02 -36.90
CA ASP A 10 23.77 -40.95 -36.31
C ASP A 10 24.10 -41.25 -34.83
N THR A 11 25.37 -41.25 -34.46
CA THR A 11 25.82 -41.39 -33.07
C THR A 11 25.44 -40.17 -32.21
N ILE A 12 25.43 -38.97 -32.79
CA ILE A 12 25.03 -37.73 -32.10
C ILE A 12 23.51 -37.68 -31.91
N LYS A 13 22.72 -38.12 -32.91
CA LYS A 13 21.25 -38.21 -32.77
C LYS A 13 20.80 -39.21 -31.71
N ALA A 14 21.54 -40.30 -31.51
CA ALA A 14 21.27 -41.26 -30.44
C ALA A 14 21.58 -40.70 -29.04
N ALA A 15 22.61 -39.86 -28.90
CA ALA A 15 22.97 -39.21 -27.63
C ALA A 15 21.97 -38.11 -27.18
N PHE A 16 21.26 -37.47 -28.13
CA PHE A 16 20.26 -36.43 -27.83
C PHE A 16 18.84 -36.96 -27.58
N LYS A 17 18.56 -38.24 -27.85
CA LYS A 17 17.21 -38.81 -27.67
C LYS A 17 16.96 -39.40 -26.28
N GLY A 18 18.02 -39.63 -25.49
CA GLY A 18 17.93 -40.32 -24.19
C GLY A 18 17.86 -39.44 -22.93
N SER A 19 18.04 -38.11 -23.02
CA SER A 19 18.19 -37.25 -21.83
C SER A 19 16.98 -36.38 -21.50
N ASN A 20 15.96 -36.30 -22.35
CA ASN A 20 14.85 -35.35 -22.17
C ASN A 20 13.62 -35.90 -21.41
N GLU A 21 13.45 -37.22 -21.27
CA GLU A 21 12.23 -37.77 -20.63
C GLU A 21 12.30 -37.85 -19.10
N ASN A 22 13.50 -37.88 -18.51
CA ASN A 22 13.65 -37.97 -17.04
C ASN A 22 13.77 -36.61 -16.34
N TYR A 23 13.94 -35.50 -17.08
CA TYR A 23 14.02 -34.16 -16.51
C TYR A 23 12.65 -33.55 -16.15
N PHE A 24 11.55 -34.08 -16.67
CA PHE A 24 10.21 -33.51 -16.48
C PHE A 24 9.46 -34.04 -15.25
N LYS A 25 9.83 -35.21 -14.70
CA LYS A 25 9.09 -35.83 -13.57
C LYS A 25 9.37 -35.21 -12.20
N GLY A 26 10.49 -34.48 -12.02
CA GLY A 26 10.83 -33.83 -10.75
C GLY A 26 10.26 -32.41 -10.56
N ASN A 27 9.75 -31.78 -11.62
CA ASN A 27 9.45 -30.35 -11.62
C ASN A 27 8.09 -30.00 -10.99
N HIS A 28 7.14 -30.95 -10.98
CA HIS A 28 5.81 -30.73 -10.42
C HIS A 28 5.82 -30.60 -8.89
N ILE A 29 6.69 -31.34 -8.20
CA ILE A 29 6.82 -31.25 -6.74
C ILE A 29 7.42 -29.90 -6.36
N PHE A 30 8.46 -29.44 -7.08
CA PHE A 30 9.07 -28.13 -6.82
C PHE A 30 8.11 -26.97 -7.13
N LEU A 31 7.31 -27.10 -8.20
CA LEU A 31 6.24 -26.16 -8.54
C LEU A 31 5.15 -26.11 -7.47
N VAL A 32 4.66 -27.27 -7.02
CA VAL A 32 3.63 -27.38 -5.98
C VAL A 32 4.14 -26.85 -4.64
N VAL A 33 5.39 -27.16 -4.26
CA VAL A 33 6.02 -26.63 -3.06
C VAL A 33 6.20 -25.11 -3.17
N SER A 34 6.60 -24.60 -4.33
CA SER A 34 6.75 -23.16 -4.57
C SER A 34 5.40 -22.43 -4.56
N ILE A 35 4.35 -23.03 -5.11
CA ILE A 35 2.95 -22.54 -5.03
C ILE A 35 2.49 -22.50 -3.58
N PHE A 36 2.73 -23.57 -2.82
CA PHE A 36 2.36 -23.66 -1.41
C PHE A 36 3.14 -22.65 -0.54
N LEU A 37 4.42 -22.43 -0.84
CA LEU A 37 5.24 -21.41 -0.18
C LEU A 37 4.75 -19.99 -0.50
N LEU A 38 4.45 -19.70 -1.77
CA LEU A 38 3.90 -18.42 -2.23
C LEU A 38 2.52 -18.13 -1.61
N MET A 39 1.66 -19.15 -1.52
CA MET A 39 0.36 -19.05 -0.82
C MET A 39 0.50 -18.87 0.69
N SER A 40 1.59 -19.34 1.30
CA SER A 40 1.85 -19.14 2.73
C SER A 40 2.40 -17.74 3.04
N LEU A 41 3.00 -17.08 2.06
CA LEU A 41 3.55 -15.71 2.15
C LEU A 41 2.48 -14.62 2.03
N SER A 42 1.27 -14.92 1.52
CA SER A 42 0.21 -13.92 1.34
C SER A 42 -0.34 -13.37 2.66
N ASN A 43 -0.18 -14.11 3.78
CA ASN A 43 -0.55 -13.62 5.11
C ASN A 43 0.33 -12.45 5.61
N PHE A 44 1.45 -12.16 4.92
CA PHE A 44 2.34 -11.06 5.24
C PHE A 44 2.32 -9.94 4.19
N ALA A 45 1.54 -10.09 3.11
CA ALA A 45 1.38 -9.08 2.07
C ALA A 45 0.38 -8.00 2.50
N ASN A 46 0.73 -7.23 3.53
CA ASN A 46 0.02 -5.98 3.82
C ASN A 46 0.32 -4.97 2.72
N ALA A 47 -0.67 -4.21 2.25
CA ALA A 47 -0.41 -3.04 1.42
C ALA A 47 0.54 -2.11 2.18
N HIS A 48 1.71 -1.81 1.60
CA HIS A 48 2.71 -0.99 2.28
C HIS A 48 2.34 0.49 2.15
N GLY A 49 1.58 0.98 3.13
CA GLY A 49 1.37 2.41 3.35
C GLY A 49 2.51 3.04 4.16
N MET A 50 2.56 4.37 4.18
CA MET A 50 3.47 5.09 5.07
C MET A 50 2.99 5.00 6.52
N SER A 51 3.90 4.73 7.45
CA SER A 51 3.58 4.76 8.88
C SER A 51 3.39 6.19 9.38
N GLU A 52 2.58 6.38 10.42
CA GLU A 52 2.35 7.71 11.03
C GLU A 52 3.64 8.36 11.58
N ALA A 53 4.60 7.54 12.04
CA ALA A 53 5.93 8.01 12.44
C ALA A 53 6.74 8.56 11.24
N GLU A 54 6.58 7.95 10.06
CA GLU A 54 7.18 8.46 8.83
C GLU A 54 6.51 9.77 8.41
N LYS A 55 5.17 9.86 8.46
CA LYS A 55 4.41 11.08 8.16
C LYS A 55 4.80 12.27 9.05
N LEU A 56 4.98 12.05 10.35
CA LEU A 56 5.41 13.09 11.30
C LEU A 56 6.86 13.54 11.07
N SER A 57 7.76 12.60 10.75
CA SER A 57 9.18 12.93 10.52
C SER A 57 9.41 13.87 9.32
N ILE A 58 8.48 13.87 8.36
CA ILE A 58 8.50 14.68 7.15
C ILE A 58 8.35 16.18 7.45
N ILE A 59 7.52 16.52 8.43
CA ILE A 59 7.21 17.91 8.82
C ILE A 59 8.45 18.57 9.45
N GLU A 60 9.27 17.80 10.17
CA GLU A 60 10.45 18.31 10.89
C GLU A 60 11.76 18.22 10.08
N GLY A 61 11.81 17.38 9.04
CA GLY A 61 13.07 16.92 8.43
C GLY A 61 13.49 17.58 7.10
N GLY A 62 12.63 18.41 6.50
CA GLY A 62 12.87 19.06 5.20
C GLY A 62 13.16 18.08 4.04
N ASN A 63 13.69 18.60 2.94
CA ASN A 63 13.92 17.84 1.68
C ASN A 63 14.75 16.55 1.83
N LEU A 64 15.73 16.52 2.73
CA LEU A 64 16.55 15.31 2.96
C LEU A 64 15.72 14.17 3.56
N ARG A 65 14.72 14.48 4.39
CA ARG A 65 13.81 13.46 4.93
C ARG A 65 12.88 12.93 3.85
N TYR A 66 12.35 13.79 2.96
CA TYR A 66 11.58 13.33 1.79
C TYR A 66 12.40 12.41 0.90
N MET A 67 13.67 12.74 0.66
CA MET A 67 14.58 11.88 -0.10
C MET A 67 14.82 10.55 0.61
N TRP A 68 15.08 10.56 1.91
CA TRP A 68 15.24 9.32 2.68
C TRP A 68 13.98 8.45 2.63
N LEU A 69 12.82 9.08 2.81
CA LEU A 69 11.52 8.43 2.76
C LEU A 69 11.24 7.81 1.39
N GLY A 70 11.52 8.52 0.30
CA GLY A 70 11.39 7.96 -1.04
C GLY A 70 12.29 6.73 -1.23
N ALA A 71 13.51 6.76 -0.69
CA ALA A 71 14.42 5.64 -0.73
C ALA A 71 13.91 4.43 0.09
N THR A 72 13.43 4.66 1.32
CA THR A 72 12.89 3.58 2.15
C THR A 72 11.63 2.99 1.56
N HIS A 73 10.70 3.83 1.08
CA HIS A 73 9.47 3.41 0.40
C HIS A 73 9.75 2.47 -0.78
N MET A 74 10.73 2.83 -1.62
CA MET A 74 11.15 1.99 -2.74
C MET A 74 11.75 0.64 -2.28
N LEU A 75 12.47 0.64 -1.14
CA LEU A 75 13.13 -0.56 -0.61
C LEU A 75 12.21 -1.45 0.23
N SER A 76 11.14 -0.92 0.81
CA SER A 76 10.14 -1.66 1.58
C SER A 76 8.96 -2.14 0.73
N GLY A 77 8.69 -1.49 -0.41
CA GLY A 77 7.67 -1.90 -1.38
C GLY A 77 8.02 -3.20 -2.09
N TYR A 78 7.37 -4.30 -1.72
CA TYR A 78 7.63 -5.63 -2.31
C TYR A 78 7.20 -5.71 -3.78
N ASP A 79 6.19 -4.95 -4.17
CA ASP A 79 5.69 -4.82 -5.54
C ASP A 79 6.72 -4.13 -6.45
N HIS A 80 7.30 -3.03 -5.98
CA HIS A 80 8.38 -2.32 -6.66
C HIS A 80 9.64 -3.18 -6.77
N LEU A 81 10.04 -3.86 -5.69
CA LEU A 81 11.17 -4.79 -5.71
C LEU A 81 10.91 -5.98 -6.63
N ALA A 82 9.69 -6.53 -6.67
CA ALA A 82 9.33 -7.61 -7.57
C ALA A 82 9.37 -7.17 -9.05
N PHE A 83 8.92 -5.96 -9.37
CA PHE A 83 9.03 -5.37 -10.70
C PHE A 83 10.49 -5.21 -11.13
N VAL A 84 11.31 -4.59 -10.27
CA VAL A 84 12.74 -4.39 -10.48
C VAL A 84 13.48 -5.72 -10.65
N PHE A 85 13.14 -6.70 -9.83
CA PHE A 85 13.67 -8.06 -9.92
C PHE A 85 13.21 -8.78 -11.18
N GLY A 86 12.01 -8.51 -11.70
CA GLY A 86 11.58 -8.98 -13.01
C GLY A 86 12.46 -8.42 -14.14
N ILE A 87 12.74 -7.12 -14.11
CA ILE A 87 13.53 -6.44 -15.15
C ILE A 87 14.96 -7.00 -15.27
N ILE A 88 15.58 -7.42 -14.17
CA ILE A 88 16.98 -7.84 -14.19
C ILE A 88 17.24 -9.11 -15.01
N PHE A 89 16.23 -9.98 -15.18
CA PHE A 89 16.37 -11.16 -16.04
C PHE A 89 16.49 -10.80 -17.51
N PHE A 90 15.85 -9.71 -17.92
CA PHE A 90 15.93 -9.18 -19.29
C PHE A 90 17.25 -8.46 -19.54
N LEU A 91 17.81 -7.78 -18.53
CA LEU A 91 18.94 -6.88 -18.71
C LEU A 91 20.28 -7.58 -18.41
N THR A 92 21.20 -7.48 -19.36
CA THR A 92 22.56 -8.04 -19.27
C THR A 92 23.63 -6.97 -19.09
N SER A 93 23.30 -5.71 -19.38
CA SER A 93 24.22 -4.58 -19.40
C SER A 93 23.74 -3.48 -18.46
N PHE A 94 24.68 -2.91 -17.71
CA PHE A 94 24.43 -1.75 -16.83
C PHE A 94 23.82 -0.56 -17.60
N ARG A 95 24.22 -0.35 -18.86
CA ARG A 95 23.69 0.74 -19.70
C ARG A 95 22.20 0.59 -19.96
N ASP A 96 21.76 -0.64 -20.23
CA ASP A 96 20.35 -0.91 -20.48
C ASP A 96 19.56 -0.79 -19.17
N ILE A 97 20.11 -1.23 -18.05
CA ILE A 97 19.52 -1.04 -16.71
C ILE A 97 19.28 0.42 -16.43
N ALA A 98 20.32 1.26 -16.50
CA ALA A 98 20.20 2.69 -16.28
C ALA A 98 19.14 3.31 -17.23
N LYS A 99 19.16 2.95 -18.52
CA LYS A 99 18.19 3.45 -19.50
C LYS A 99 16.74 3.13 -19.12
N TYR A 100 16.44 1.88 -18.78
CA TYR A 100 15.07 1.47 -18.48
C TYR A 100 14.58 1.98 -17.12
N VAL A 101 15.46 2.00 -16.12
CA VAL A 101 15.17 2.58 -14.80
C VAL A 101 14.86 4.05 -14.90
N THR A 102 15.72 4.83 -15.56
CA THR A 102 15.48 6.26 -15.76
C THR A 102 14.20 6.49 -16.56
N ALA A 103 13.91 5.69 -17.59
CA ALA A 103 12.66 5.81 -18.34
C ALA A 103 11.42 5.57 -17.46
N PHE A 104 11.47 4.58 -16.57
CA PHE A 104 10.43 4.32 -15.58
C PHE A 104 10.27 5.50 -14.61
N THR A 105 11.38 5.94 -13.99
CA THR A 105 11.39 7.05 -13.02
C THR A 105 10.88 8.34 -13.64
N VAL A 106 11.20 8.62 -14.89
CA VAL A 106 10.68 9.79 -15.61
C VAL A 106 9.17 9.70 -15.79
N GLY A 107 8.65 8.56 -16.28
CA GLY A 107 7.19 8.36 -16.40
C GLY A 107 6.48 8.48 -15.05
N HIS A 108 7.04 7.84 -14.02
CA HIS A 108 6.56 7.91 -12.65
C HIS A 108 6.49 9.34 -12.13
N SER A 109 7.59 10.09 -12.25
CA SER A 109 7.70 11.46 -11.76
C SER A 109 6.72 12.41 -12.46
N VAL A 110 6.57 12.27 -13.79
CA VAL A 110 5.63 13.09 -14.56
C VAL A 110 4.21 12.94 -14.04
N THR A 111 3.77 11.71 -13.82
CA THR A 111 2.40 11.45 -13.38
C THR A 111 2.19 11.79 -11.91
N LEU A 112 3.17 11.50 -11.06
CA LEU A 112 3.16 11.89 -9.65
C LEU A 112 2.96 13.39 -9.49
N ILE A 113 3.80 14.20 -10.17
CA ILE A 113 3.71 15.66 -10.12
C ILE A 113 2.35 16.11 -10.68
N TYR A 114 1.98 15.63 -11.87
CA TYR A 114 0.75 16.06 -12.52
C TYR A 114 -0.51 15.76 -11.68
N ALA A 115 -0.63 14.52 -11.19
CA ALA A 115 -1.79 14.09 -10.41
C ALA A 115 -1.87 14.82 -9.06
N THR A 116 -0.75 15.01 -8.37
CA THR A 116 -0.70 15.74 -7.10
C THR A 116 -1.10 17.21 -7.26
N PHE A 117 -0.58 17.91 -8.26
CA PHE A 117 -0.93 19.34 -8.48
C PHE A 117 -2.35 19.57 -8.98
N ASN A 118 -2.96 18.57 -9.63
CA ASN A 118 -4.34 18.67 -10.11
C ASN A 118 -5.36 18.02 -9.16
N GLY A 119 -4.93 17.54 -7.98
CA GLY A 119 -5.81 16.87 -7.01
C GLY A 119 -6.50 15.63 -7.58
N ILE A 120 -5.87 14.93 -8.53
CA ILE A 120 -6.45 13.74 -9.14
C ILE A 120 -6.31 12.59 -8.14
N GLN A 121 -7.45 12.11 -7.66
CA GLN A 121 -7.55 10.98 -6.76
C GLN A 121 -8.17 9.80 -7.50
N LEU A 122 -7.50 8.65 -7.43
CA LEU A 122 -7.97 7.40 -7.98
C LEU A 122 -7.99 6.36 -6.86
N ASN A 123 -8.88 5.38 -6.98
CA ASN A 123 -8.93 4.32 -5.99
C ASN A 123 -7.60 3.53 -6.00
N TYR A 124 -6.89 3.54 -4.88
CA TYR A 124 -5.57 2.91 -4.76
C TYR A 124 -5.61 1.41 -5.03
N PHE A 125 -6.71 0.70 -4.69
CA PHE A 125 -6.85 -0.72 -5.02
C PHE A 125 -6.80 -0.95 -6.54
N LEU A 126 -7.44 -0.08 -7.34
CA LEU A 126 -7.39 -0.21 -8.80
C LEU A 126 -5.98 0.05 -9.35
N ILE A 127 -5.29 1.05 -8.80
CA ILE A 127 -3.94 1.38 -9.25
C ILE A 127 -2.97 0.24 -8.89
N ASP A 128 -3.00 -0.24 -7.65
CA ASP A 128 -2.19 -1.34 -7.16
C ASP A 128 -2.49 -2.64 -7.93
N ALA A 129 -3.74 -2.86 -8.33
CA ALA A 129 -4.11 -3.97 -9.20
C ALA A 129 -3.41 -3.89 -10.57
N VAL A 130 -3.38 -2.71 -11.20
CA VAL A 130 -2.68 -2.52 -12.49
C VAL A 130 -1.16 -2.62 -12.32
N ILE A 131 -0.61 -2.14 -11.19
CA ILE A 131 0.79 -2.33 -10.82
C ILE A 131 1.12 -3.83 -10.72
N ALA A 132 0.27 -4.63 -10.08
CA ALA A 132 0.44 -6.08 -10.01
C ALA A 132 0.43 -6.74 -11.40
N LEU A 133 -0.43 -6.30 -12.31
CA LEU A 133 -0.44 -6.76 -13.71
C LEU A 133 0.84 -6.37 -14.47
N SER A 134 1.49 -5.27 -14.10
CA SER A 134 2.78 -4.88 -14.69
C SER A 134 3.89 -5.90 -14.40
N VAL A 135 3.90 -6.49 -13.20
CA VAL A 135 4.83 -7.58 -12.82
C VAL A 135 4.58 -8.80 -13.70
N CYS A 136 3.30 -9.16 -13.90
CA CYS A 136 2.92 -10.22 -14.83
C CYS A 136 3.40 -9.94 -16.26
N TYR A 137 3.23 -8.69 -16.74
CA TYR A 137 3.67 -8.28 -18.06
C TYR A 137 5.17 -8.49 -18.27
N ILE A 138 6.00 -7.99 -17.34
CA ILE A 138 7.47 -8.12 -17.43
C ILE A 138 7.88 -9.59 -17.38
N ALA A 139 7.32 -10.36 -16.44
CA ALA A 139 7.66 -11.77 -16.30
C ALA A 139 7.22 -12.60 -17.52
N PHE A 140 6.08 -12.27 -18.11
CA PHE A 140 5.60 -12.88 -19.35
C PHE A 140 6.46 -12.52 -20.56
N ALA A 141 6.93 -11.27 -20.65
CA ALA A 141 7.88 -10.83 -21.68
C ALA A 141 9.21 -11.59 -21.56
N ASN A 142 9.72 -11.78 -20.34
CA ASN A 142 10.99 -12.46 -20.07
C ASN A 142 11.04 -13.93 -20.53
N ILE A 143 9.89 -14.62 -20.55
CA ILE A 143 9.79 -16.02 -20.99
C ILE A 143 9.38 -16.17 -22.46
N ASP A 144 9.50 -15.11 -23.26
CA ASP A 144 9.03 -15.03 -24.64
C ASP A 144 7.52 -15.33 -24.80
N GLY A 145 6.72 -15.02 -23.79
CA GLY A 145 5.31 -15.39 -23.73
C GLY A 145 4.48 -14.84 -24.90
N PHE A 146 4.75 -13.60 -25.32
CA PHE A 146 4.09 -12.95 -26.45
C PHE A 146 4.23 -13.74 -27.75
N ARG A 147 5.46 -14.20 -28.05
CA ARG A 147 5.72 -15.02 -29.23
C ARG A 147 5.19 -16.43 -29.08
N LYS A 148 5.42 -17.06 -27.92
CA LYS A 148 5.16 -18.48 -27.70
C LYS A 148 3.67 -18.81 -27.55
N TYR A 149 2.92 -17.98 -26.84
CA TYR A 149 1.52 -18.27 -26.49
C TYR A 149 0.51 -17.39 -27.23
N LEU A 150 0.88 -16.17 -27.63
CA LEU A 150 -0.03 -15.24 -28.30
C LEU A 150 0.28 -15.04 -29.79
N ASN A 151 1.39 -15.61 -30.29
CA ASN A 151 1.85 -15.48 -31.68
C ASN A 151 1.96 -14.02 -32.16
N ILE A 152 2.32 -13.11 -31.25
CA ILE A 152 2.57 -11.69 -31.54
C ILE A 152 3.99 -11.30 -31.17
N ASN A 153 4.52 -10.28 -31.83
CA ASN A 153 5.80 -9.71 -31.44
C ASN A 153 5.67 -9.01 -30.09
N THR A 154 6.69 -9.15 -29.24
CA THR A 154 6.76 -8.43 -27.97
C THR A 154 6.68 -6.92 -28.23
N PRO A 155 5.79 -6.19 -27.54
CA PRO A 155 5.72 -4.73 -27.63
C PRO A 155 7.08 -4.06 -27.31
N ASN A 156 7.26 -2.81 -27.76
CA ASN A 156 8.50 -2.08 -27.48
C ASN A 156 8.68 -1.91 -25.96
N MET A 157 9.72 -2.54 -25.41
CA MET A 157 9.96 -2.58 -23.97
C MET A 157 10.14 -1.20 -23.36
N LEU A 158 10.79 -0.27 -24.07
CA LEU A 158 11.02 1.08 -23.55
C LEU A 158 9.71 1.85 -23.42
N VAL A 159 8.86 1.79 -24.45
CA VAL A 159 7.53 2.42 -24.43
C VAL A 159 6.70 1.85 -23.28
N MET A 160 6.70 0.52 -23.14
CA MET A 160 5.94 -0.13 -22.07
C MET A 160 6.44 0.26 -20.69
N ILE A 161 7.76 0.33 -20.47
CA ILE A 161 8.32 0.75 -19.17
C ILE A 161 7.97 2.21 -18.84
N VAL A 162 7.94 3.11 -19.83
CA VAL A 162 7.45 4.49 -19.62
C VAL A 162 5.97 4.48 -19.23
N VAL A 163 5.12 3.74 -19.95
CA VAL A 163 3.68 3.63 -19.66
C VAL A 163 3.44 3.05 -18.27
N LEU A 164 4.18 2.00 -17.91
CA LEU A 164 4.11 1.42 -16.57
C LEU A 164 4.57 2.43 -15.52
N GLY A 165 5.65 3.17 -15.77
CA GLY A 165 6.08 4.28 -14.91
C GLY A 165 4.97 5.29 -14.68
N LEU A 166 4.29 5.75 -15.76
CA LEU A 166 3.16 6.67 -15.65
C LEU A 166 2.07 6.12 -14.71
N ILE A 167 1.67 4.87 -14.88
CA ILE A 167 0.65 4.22 -14.04
C ILE A 167 1.10 4.14 -12.58
N HIS A 168 2.36 3.78 -12.31
CA HIS A 168 2.85 3.68 -10.94
C HIS A 168 2.87 5.04 -10.23
N GLY A 169 3.15 6.12 -10.97
CA GLY A 169 3.15 7.49 -10.43
C GLY A 169 1.79 7.91 -9.84
N PHE A 170 0.68 7.38 -10.36
CA PHE A 170 -0.66 7.61 -9.81
C PHE A 170 -0.89 6.94 -8.44
N GLY A 171 -0.26 5.79 -8.20
CA GLY A 171 -0.43 5.03 -6.95
C GLY A 171 0.08 5.83 -5.77
N LEU A 172 1.29 6.34 -5.92
CA LEU A 172 1.93 7.18 -4.94
C LEU A 172 1.29 8.58 -4.83
N SER A 173 0.82 9.18 -5.93
CA SER A 173 0.25 10.54 -5.88
C SER A 173 -0.93 10.65 -4.94
N THR A 174 -1.78 9.62 -4.90
CA THR A 174 -2.95 9.58 -4.02
C THR A 174 -2.51 9.57 -2.56
N ARG A 175 -1.45 8.83 -2.22
CA ARG A 175 -0.87 8.77 -0.86
C ARG A 175 -0.12 10.05 -0.47
N LEU A 176 0.57 10.66 -1.42
CA LEU A 176 1.33 11.87 -1.17
C LEU A 176 0.41 13.08 -0.92
N GLN A 177 -0.75 13.12 -1.56
CA GLN A 177 -1.80 14.12 -1.31
C GLN A 177 -2.41 14.02 0.11
N GLU A 178 -2.27 12.88 0.80
CA GLU A 178 -2.71 12.71 2.20
C GLU A 178 -1.71 13.32 3.21
N LEU A 179 -0.51 13.74 2.76
CA LEU A 179 0.49 14.35 3.63
C LEU A 179 0.18 15.85 3.83
N PRO A 180 0.45 16.40 5.03
CA PRO A 180 0.32 17.83 5.29
C PRO A 180 1.47 18.60 4.61
N LEU A 181 1.37 18.77 3.29
CA LEU A 181 2.37 19.44 2.48
C LEU A 181 2.12 20.95 2.48
N SER A 182 3.14 21.76 2.77
CA SER A 182 3.09 23.19 2.52
C SER A 182 3.01 23.44 1.01
N GLU A 183 2.03 24.23 0.56
CA GLU A 183 1.84 24.52 -0.86
C GLU A 183 3.09 25.14 -1.51
N ASP A 184 3.82 25.97 -0.74
CA ASP A 184 5.02 26.68 -1.20
C ASP A 184 6.22 25.75 -1.47
N GLU A 185 6.32 24.59 -0.79
CA GLU A 185 7.44 23.65 -0.94
C GLU A 185 7.04 22.33 -1.63
N LEU A 186 5.76 22.16 -1.98
CA LEU A 186 5.19 20.94 -2.53
C LEU A 186 6.01 20.36 -3.69
N LEU A 187 6.38 21.20 -4.68
CA LEU A 187 7.15 20.74 -5.83
C LEU A 187 8.53 20.21 -5.43
N LEU A 188 9.22 20.92 -4.53
CA LEU A 188 10.56 20.56 -4.09
C LEU A 188 10.55 19.29 -3.23
N ASN A 189 9.51 19.11 -2.42
CA ASN A 189 9.25 17.91 -1.65
C ASN A 189 9.01 16.69 -2.56
N ILE A 190 8.18 16.84 -3.61
CA ILE A 190 7.94 15.79 -4.61
C ILE A 190 9.23 15.43 -5.36
N ILE A 191 10.01 16.43 -5.79
CA ILE A 191 11.29 16.18 -6.47
C ILE A 191 12.25 15.45 -5.53
N SER A 192 12.37 15.90 -4.28
CA SER A 192 13.25 15.27 -3.29
C SER A 192 12.85 13.83 -3.02
N PHE A 193 11.55 13.56 -2.90
CA PHE A 193 11.01 12.20 -2.77
C PHE A 193 11.38 11.32 -3.98
N ASN A 194 11.18 11.82 -5.21
CA ASN A 194 11.52 11.08 -6.43
C ASN A 194 13.02 10.78 -6.55
N VAL A 195 13.88 11.73 -6.16
CA VAL A 195 15.33 11.47 -6.06
C VAL A 195 15.61 10.33 -5.08
N GLY A 196 14.89 10.30 -3.96
CA GLY A 196 14.90 9.19 -3.01
C GLY A 196 14.56 7.86 -3.65
N ILE A 197 13.43 7.77 -4.37
CA ILE A 197 13.01 6.56 -5.09
C ILE A 197 14.10 6.11 -6.06
N GLU A 198 14.65 7.02 -6.85
CA GLU A 198 15.68 6.70 -7.84
C GLU A 198 16.94 6.13 -7.18
N LEU A 199 17.39 6.73 -6.07
CA LEU A 199 18.51 6.22 -5.28
C LEU A 199 18.21 4.84 -4.69
N GLY A 200 17.03 4.65 -4.11
CA GLY A 200 16.55 3.36 -3.60
C GLY A 200 16.57 2.29 -4.69
N GLN A 201 16.00 2.59 -5.85
CA GLN A 201 15.92 1.68 -6.99
C GLN A 201 17.29 1.33 -7.57
N ILE A 202 18.18 2.31 -7.75
CA ILE A 202 19.55 2.08 -8.22
C ILE A 202 20.32 1.21 -7.22
N SER A 203 20.18 1.47 -5.90
CA SER A 203 20.85 0.69 -4.86
C SER A 203 20.39 -0.77 -4.86
N ALA A 204 19.08 -1.02 -4.91
CA ALA A 204 18.49 -2.36 -4.99
C ALA A 204 18.97 -3.10 -6.24
N LEU A 205 18.94 -2.43 -7.40
CA LEU A 205 19.38 -3.00 -8.66
C LEU A 205 20.86 -3.35 -8.66
N LEU A 206 21.72 -2.50 -8.11
CA LEU A 206 23.14 -2.75 -8.03
C LEU A 206 23.40 -4.04 -7.24
N VAL A 207 22.76 -4.18 -6.07
CA VAL A 207 22.90 -5.39 -5.23
C VAL A 207 22.38 -6.62 -5.97
N MET A 208 21.17 -6.58 -6.53
CA MET A 208 20.60 -7.70 -7.28
C MET A 208 21.45 -8.08 -8.49
N LEU A 209 22.02 -7.10 -9.20
CA LEU A 209 22.84 -7.33 -10.38
C LEU A 209 24.14 -8.02 -10.01
N LEU A 210 24.81 -7.61 -8.94
CA LEU A 210 26.04 -8.26 -8.48
C LEU A 210 25.78 -9.73 -8.13
N LEU A 211 24.69 -10.01 -7.42
CA LEU A 211 24.29 -11.36 -7.05
C LEU A 211 23.99 -12.23 -8.29
N ILE A 212 23.21 -11.70 -9.23
CA ILE A 212 22.83 -12.43 -10.44
C ILE A 212 24.00 -12.57 -11.39
N ALA A 213 24.82 -11.54 -11.60
CA ALA A 213 25.99 -11.58 -12.47
C ALA A 213 27.00 -12.63 -12.02
N ALA A 214 27.22 -12.77 -10.71
CA ALA A 214 28.07 -13.82 -10.14
C ALA A 214 27.53 -15.24 -10.44
N TRP A 215 26.20 -15.40 -10.51
CA TRP A 215 25.55 -16.70 -10.66
C TRP A 215 25.10 -17.03 -12.11
N ARG A 216 25.12 -16.04 -13.01
CA ARG A 216 24.50 -16.10 -14.35
C ARG A 216 25.09 -17.17 -15.27
N ASN A 217 26.37 -17.50 -15.08
CA ASN A 217 27.09 -18.48 -15.89
C ASN A 217 26.84 -19.93 -15.48
N SER A 218 26.04 -20.18 -14.43
CA SER A 218 25.69 -21.54 -14.02
C SER A 218 24.58 -22.14 -14.90
N ASP A 219 24.64 -23.46 -15.14
CA ASP A 219 23.59 -24.17 -15.89
C ASP A 219 22.22 -24.11 -15.20
N PHE A 220 22.21 -23.99 -13.87
CA PHE A 220 21.00 -23.87 -13.06
C PHE A 220 20.27 -22.54 -13.28
N PHE A 221 20.98 -21.48 -13.70
CA PHE A 221 20.40 -20.15 -13.88
C PHE A 221 19.23 -20.12 -14.86
N LYS A 222 19.29 -20.93 -15.94
CA LYS A 222 18.21 -21.00 -16.94
C LYS A 222 16.92 -21.57 -16.36
N THR A 223 17.04 -22.61 -15.53
CA THR A 223 15.89 -23.23 -14.87
C THR A 223 15.34 -22.31 -13.78
N PHE A 224 16.22 -21.74 -12.96
CA PHE A 224 15.86 -20.75 -11.95
C PHE A 224 15.10 -19.57 -12.58
N SER A 225 15.65 -18.94 -13.62
CA SER A 225 15.02 -17.81 -14.30
C SER A 225 13.62 -18.16 -14.82
N LYS A 226 13.42 -19.35 -15.41
CA LYS A 226 12.08 -19.79 -15.84
C LYS A 226 11.12 -19.94 -14.65
N ILE A 227 11.54 -20.64 -13.60
CA ILE A 227 10.72 -20.86 -12.40
C ILE A 227 10.35 -19.52 -11.76
N THR A 228 11.31 -18.62 -11.61
CA THR A 228 11.11 -17.29 -11.04
C THR A 228 10.12 -16.47 -11.85
N ASN A 229 10.23 -16.45 -13.19
CA ASN A 229 9.28 -15.69 -14.01
C ASN A 229 7.86 -16.26 -13.94
N TYR A 230 7.68 -17.59 -13.94
CA TYR A 230 6.35 -18.16 -13.67
C TYR A 230 5.84 -17.83 -12.26
N GLY A 231 6.73 -17.83 -11.26
CA GLY A 231 6.43 -17.38 -9.91
C GLY A 231 5.97 -15.93 -9.85
N LEU A 232 6.64 -15.02 -10.57
CA LEU A 232 6.25 -13.61 -10.67
C LEU A 232 4.90 -13.42 -11.35
N ILE A 233 4.58 -14.19 -12.40
CA ILE A 233 3.25 -14.16 -13.03
C ILE A 233 2.17 -14.60 -12.04
N MET A 234 2.41 -15.68 -11.28
CA MET A 234 1.44 -16.16 -10.28
C MET A 234 1.29 -15.16 -9.13
N ALA A 235 2.40 -14.62 -8.62
CA ALA A 235 2.39 -13.63 -7.54
C ALA A 235 1.67 -12.34 -7.95
N GLY A 236 1.98 -11.80 -9.14
CA GLY A 236 1.28 -10.63 -9.68
C GLY A 236 -0.20 -10.88 -9.93
N GLY A 237 -0.57 -12.08 -10.41
CA GLY A 237 -1.97 -12.49 -10.53
C GLY A 237 -2.70 -12.58 -9.20
N LEU A 238 -2.06 -13.12 -8.16
CA LEU A 238 -2.61 -13.19 -6.81
C LEU A 238 -2.78 -11.79 -6.20
N LEU A 239 -1.76 -10.93 -6.34
CA LEU A 239 -1.83 -9.54 -5.87
C LEU A 239 -2.96 -8.78 -6.58
N PHE A 240 -3.10 -8.93 -7.91
CA PHE A 240 -4.21 -8.35 -8.65
C PHE A 240 -5.57 -8.77 -8.07
N LEU A 241 -5.78 -10.08 -7.82
CA LEU A 241 -7.03 -10.57 -7.24
C LEU A 241 -7.26 -10.03 -5.83
N MET A 242 -6.21 -9.95 -5.01
CA MET A 242 -6.29 -9.37 -3.66
C MET A 242 -6.72 -7.91 -3.71
N GLN A 243 -6.15 -7.12 -4.63
CA GLN A 243 -6.48 -5.71 -4.80
C GLN A 243 -7.90 -5.52 -5.35
N MET A 244 -8.33 -6.31 -6.33
CA MET A 244 -9.70 -6.26 -6.85
C MET A 244 -10.75 -6.66 -5.80
N HIS A 245 -10.43 -7.63 -4.94
CA HIS A 245 -11.28 -7.99 -3.81
C HIS A 245 -11.35 -6.83 -2.79
N GLY A 246 -10.23 -6.19 -2.49
CA GLY A 246 -10.21 -4.98 -1.65
C GLY A 246 -11.05 -3.84 -2.22
N TYR A 247 -10.99 -3.64 -3.55
CA TYR A 247 -11.82 -2.67 -4.26
C TYR A 247 -13.32 -2.95 -4.11
N GLU A 248 -13.74 -4.21 -4.26
CA GLU A 248 -15.15 -4.61 -4.13
C GLU A 248 -15.72 -4.26 -2.73
N HIS A 249 -14.96 -4.53 -1.67
CA HIS A 249 -15.37 -4.16 -0.31
C HIS A 249 -15.38 -2.65 -0.07
N ALA A 250 -14.45 -1.93 -0.70
CA ALA A 250 -14.38 -0.48 -0.56
C ALA A 250 -15.56 0.24 -1.24
N VAL A 251 -16.02 -0.24 -2.40
CA VAL A 251 -17.10 0.41 -3.17
C VAL A 251 -18.49 -0.03 -2.70
N ASN A 252 -18.65 -1.28 -2.26
CA ASN A 252 -19.95 -1.81 -1.83
C ASN A 252 -20.27 -1.57 -0.34
N ALA A 253 -19.38 -0.89 0.40
CA ALA A 253 -19.63 -0.52 1.79
C ALA A 253 -20.88 0.39 1.93
N ASP A 254 -21.20 1.18 0.90
CA ASP A 254 -22.32 2.11 0.90
C ASP A 254 -23.68 1.46 0.60
N GLU A 255 -23.74 0.34 -0.13
CA GLU A 255 -25.01 -0.33 -0.48
C GLU A 255 -25.68 -1.06 0.71
N LEU A 256 -24.94 -1.30 1.79
CA LEU A 256 -25.46 -1.94 3.00
C LEU A 256 -26.18 -0.97 3.97
N ASN A 257 -26.21 0.33 3.66
CA ASN A 257 -26.77 1.39 4.53
C ASN A 257 -28.15 1.92 4.08
N VAL A 258 -28.92 1.18 3.28
CA VAL A 258 -30.28 1.62 2.88
C VAL A 258 -31.34 0.94 3.74
N SER A 259 -31.70 1.58 4.85
CA SER A 259 -33.00 1.47 5.52
C SER A 259 -33.24 2.73 6.35
N GLU A 260 -33.61 3.82 5.68
CA GLU A 260 -34.15 5.02 6.34
C GLU A 260 -35.45 4.67 7.09
N VAL A 261 -35.49 4.92 8.40
CA VAL A 261 -36.75 5.05 9.15
C VAL A 261 -36.69 6.33 10.00
N SER A 262 -37.41 7.33 9.50
CA SER A 262 -38.10 8.45 10.18
C SER A 262 -37.88 8.68 11.68
N THR A 263 -37.46 9.90 12.00
CA THR A 263 -37.38 10.55 13.33
C THR A 263 -38.73 10.64 14.08
N PRO A 264 -38.67 10.81 15.42
CA PRO A 264 -39.30 12.00 16.01
C PRO A 264 -38.45 12.72 17.08
N LYS A 265 -38.68 14.03 17.15
CA LYS A 265 -38.01 15.10 17.90
C LYS A 265 -38.66 15.30 19.28
N LEU A 266 -37.92 15.38 20.41
CA LEU A 266 -38.19 16.34 21.52
C LEU A 266 -37.19 16.39 22.72
N SER A 267 -36.92 17.63 23.15
CA SER A 267 -36.77 18.21 24.51
C SER A 267 -35.52 18.00 25.40
N THR A 268 -34.70 19.06 25.41
CA THR A 268 -34.20 19.89 26.52
C THR A 268 -34.38 19.41 27.98
N VAL A 269 -33.28 19.32 28.75
CA VAL A 269 -33.21 19.72 30.18
C VAL A 269 -31.82 20.29 30.51
N SER A 270 -31.86 21.29 31.39
CA SER A 270 -30.90 22.24 31.94
C SER A 270 -29.76 21.74 32.84
N GLU A 271 -28.75 22.61 32.89
CA GLU A 271 -27.65 22.85 33.84
C GLU A 271 -27.81 22.36 35.30
N MET A 272 -26.68 21.96 35.92
CA MET A 272 -26.22 22.56 37.19
C MET A 272 -24.73 22.29 37.42
N SER A 273 -24.04 23.35 37.86
CA SER A 273 -22.66 23.44 38.36
C SER A 273 -22.39 22.63 39.63
N ASP A 274 -21.14 22.19 39.84
CA ASP A 274 -20.46 22.46 41.11
C ASP A 274 -18.93 22.37 41.03
N SER A 275 -18.28 23.28 41.77
CA SER A 275 -16.82 23.42 41.85
C SER A 275 -16.26 22.66 43.04
N ALA A 276 -15.13 21.97 42.88
CA ALA A 276 -14.21 21.67 43.98
C ALA A 276 -12.79 21.39 43.48
N THR A 277 -11.86 22.22 43.95
CA THR A 277 -10.41 22.16 43.69
C THR A 277 -9.73 21.22 44.69
N ALA A 278 -8.99 20.20 44.22
CA ALA A 278 -7.84 19.64 44.94
C ALA A 278 -6.98 18.67 44.08
N THR A 279 -5.69 18.99 44.03
CA THR A 279 -4.49 18.15 43.79
C THR A 279 -4.21 17.59 42.38
N VAL A 280 -3.05 18.04 41.87
CA VAL A 280 -2.42 17.77 40.57
C VAL A 280 -1.92 16.33 40.50
N GLY A 281 -2.79 15.43 40.08
CA GLY A 281 -2.43 14.24 39.31
C GLY A 281 -2.79 14.50 37.86
N ASP A 282 -2.22 13.73 36.94
CA ASP A 282 -2.41 13.80 35.49
C ASP A 282 -3.89 13.53 35.10
N LYS A 283 -4.76 14.50 35.40
CA LYS A 283 -6.21 14.33 35.45
C LYS A 283 -6.77 14.52 34.05
N TRP A 284 -7.49 13.52 33.56
CA TRP A 284 -8.29 13.63 32.36
C TRP A 284 -9.28 14.79 32.53
N ARG A 285 -9.36 15.67 31.53
CA ARG A 285 -10.25 16.82 31.54
C ARG A 285 -11.70 16.34 31.47
N ASP A 286 -11.98 15.43 30.53
CA ASP A 286 -13.28 14.80 30.37
C ASP A 286 -13.17 13.27 30.40
N THR A 287 -14.20 12.61 30.93
CA THR A 287 -14.43 11.17 30.84
C THR A 287 -15.85 10.94 30.36
N ILE A 288 -15.99 10.40 29.16
CA ILE A 288 -17.23 10.22 28.42
C ILE A 288 -17.55 8.74 28.33
N ASN A 289 -18.76 8.36 28.71
CA ASN A 289 -19.26 7.00 28.56
C ASN A 289 -20.20 6.94 27.37
N ILE A 290 -19.86 6.11 26.39
CA ILE A 290 -20.59 5.95 25.14
C ILE A 290 -21.08 4.50 25.07
N VAL A 291 -22.38 4.30 24.88
CA VAL A 291 -22.94 2.96 24.61
C VAL A 291 -23.31 2.89 23.13
N ILE A 292 -22.81 1.86 22.45
CA ILE A 292 -23.13 1.55 21.05
C ILE A 292 -24.05 0.33 21.04
N PRO A 293 -25.30 0.47 20.56
CA PRO A 293 -26.22 -0.66 20.42
C PRO A 293 -25.63 -1.81 19.59
N ALA A 294 -26.24 -2.98 19.73
CA ALA A 294 -25.88 -4.14 18.90
C ALA A 294 -26.05 -3.80 17.42
N ARG A 295 -25.08 -4.19 16.59
CA ARG A 295 -25.10 -3.97 15.12
C ARG A 295 -25.18 -2.51 14.69
N ASP A 296 -24.74 -1.59 15.53
CA ASP A 296 -24.84 -0.14 15.30
C ASP A 296 -23.46 0.54 15.32
N GLY A 297 -23.41 1.82 14.93
CA GLY A 297 -22.21 2.65 14.98
C GLY A 297 -22.47 3.98 15.68
N LYS A 298 -21.44 4.55 16.28
CA LYS A 298 -21.55 5.85 16.93
C LYS A 298 -20.31 6.69 16.73
N GLU A 299 -20.54 7.98 16.54
CA GLU A 299 -19.50 8.97 16.32
C GLU A 299 -19.41 9.93 17.51
N TYR A 300 -18.19 10.30 17.89
CA TYR A 300 -17.93 11.30 18.91
C TYR A 300 -16.82 12.23 18.47
N LYS A 301 -17.10 13.53 18.41
CA LYS A 301 -16.18 14.56 17.90
C LYS A 301 -15.84 15.57 18.98
N LEU A 302 -14.70 16.23 18.80
CA LEU A 302 -14.18 17.38 19.53
C LEU A 302 -13.92 18.49 18.53
N MET A 303 -14.18 19.75 18.88
CA MET A 303 -13.80 20.88 18.03
C MET A 303 -12.41 21.33 18.48
N VAL A 304 -11.46 21.41 17.57
CA VAL A 304 -10.06 21.72 17.91
C VAL A 304 -9.56 22.79 16.95
N ASN A 305 -8.89 23.82 17.47
CA ASN A 305 -8.27 24.81 16.60
C ASN A 305 -6.97 24.25 16.04
N LYS A 306 -6.55 24.76 14.90
CA LYS A 306 -5.21 24.51 14.38
C LYS A 306 -4.16 24.81 15.45
N ASP A 307 -3.17 23.93 15.56
CA ASP A 307 -2.03 23.94 16.48
C ASP A 307 -2.36 23.62 17.95
N ASP A 308 -3.65 23.51 18.31
CA ASP A 308 -4.05 22.99 19.64
C ASP A 308 -3.82 21.48 19.71
N ALA A 309 -3.53 20.97 20.91
CA ALA A 309 -3.24 19.56 21.13
C ALA A 309 -4.10 18.94 22.23
N PHE A 310 -4.53 17.70 22.01
CA PHE A 310 -5.22 16.90 23.01
C PHE A 310 -4.68 15.48 23.08
N THR A 311 -4.73 14.92 24.28
CA THR A 311 -4.42 13.50 24.56
C THR A 311 -5.72 12.76 24.84
N PHE A 312 -5.81 11.53 24.36
CA PHE A 312 -6.97 10.67 24.54
C PHE A 312 -6.59 9.26 24.99
N LYS A 313 -7.54 8.59 25.63
CA LYS A 313 -7.54 7.13 25.83
C LYS A 313 -8.97 6.65 25.78
N TRP A 314 -9.26 5.60 25.01
CA TRP A 314 -10.55 4.92 25.07
C TRP A 314 -10.37 3.42 25.30
N GLU A 315 -11.33 2.83 26.00
CA GLU A 315 -11.40 1.39 26.26
C GLU A 315 -12.87 0.93 26.20
N THR A 316 -13.08 -0.27 25.68
CA THR A 316 -14.40 -0.92 25.58
C THR A 316 -14.66 -1.78 26.82
N SER A 317 -15.89 -2.26 26.98
CA SER A 317 -16.25 -3.27 27.98
C SER A 317 -15.70 -4.69 27.70
N GLY A 318 -14.62 -4.80 26.91
CA GLY A 318 -13.91 -6.05 26.59
C GLY A 318 -14.10 -6.55 25.16
N GLU A 319 -14.96 -5.93 24.36
CA GLU A 319 -15.27 -6.34 22.99
C GLU A 319 -14.44 -5.56 21.96
N LEU A 320 -14.08 -6.22 20.86
CA LEU A 320 -13.38 -5.56 19.75
C LEU A 320 -14.37 -4.75 18.92
N LEU A 321 -14.09 -3.45 18.76
CA LEU A 321 -14.85 -2.57 17.88
C LEU A 321 -13.99 -2.14 16.71
N PHE A 322 -14.59 -2.10 15.51
CA PHE A 322 -13.99 -1.33 14.42
C PHE A 322 -14.05 0.15 14.81
N PHE A 323 -12.99 0.89 14.54
CA PHE A 323 -12.95 2.33 14.77
C PHE A 323 -12.19 3.07 13.68
N ASP A 324 -12.55 4.34 13.50
CA ASP A 324 -11.85 5.32 12.67
C ASP A 324 -11.73 6.62 13.46
N PHE A 325 -10.51 6.94 13.91
CA PHE A 325 -10.15 8.23 14.47
C PHE A 325 -9.82 9.18 13.31
N HIS A 326 -10.63 10.21 13.09
CA HIS A 326 -10.54 11.08 11.92
C HIS A 326 -10.84 12.55 12.26
N GLY A 327 -10.64 13.45 11.29
CA GLY A 327 -10.95 14.88 11.42
C GLY A 327 -11.53 15.49 10.14
N GLU A 328 -12.36 16.51 10.31
CA GLU A 328 -13.07 17.23 9.25
C GLU A 328 -12.81 18.73 9.41
N LEU A 329 -12.52 19.42 8.31
CA LEU A 329 -12.27 20.87 8.34
C LEU A 329 -13.54 21.63 8.74
N ALA A 330 -13.37 22.66 9.57
CA ALA A 330 -14.49 23.51 9.98
C ALA A 330 -15.14 24.18 8.76
N GLY A 331 -16.46 24.00 8.61
CA GLY A 331 -17.25 24.60 7.53
C GLY A 331 -17.23 23.82 6.21
N ASP A 332 -16.56 22.67 6.14
CA ASP A 332 -16.67 21.78 4.99
C ASP A 332 -18.05 21.10 4.97
N THR A 333 -18.64 21.01 3.78
CA THR A 333 -19.94 20.36 3.51
C THR A 333 -19.83 19.24 2.49
N SER A 334 -18.62 18.99 1.95
CA SER A 334 -18.35 17.95 0.96
C SER A 334 -18.39 16.53 1.54
N GLY A 335 -18.23 16.40 2.86
CA GLY A 335 -18.07 15.13 3.55
C GLY A 335 -16.63 14.59 3.52
N ALA A 336 -15.65 15.41 3.15
CA ALA A 336 -14.25 15.03 3.22
C ALA A 336 -13.76 14.99 4.67
N PHE A 337 -12.99 13.95 5.00
CA PHE A 337 -12.36 13.76 6.30
C PHE A 337 -10.96 13.17 6.12
N GLN A 338 -10.13 13.33 7.15
CA GLN A 338 -8.80 12.73 7.24
C GLN A 338 -8.77 11.71 8.38
N SER A 339 -8.51 10.44 8.07
CA SER A 339 -8.29 9.40 9.08
C SER A 339 -6.87 9.46 9.64
N PHE A 340 -6.75 9.42 10.96
CA PHE A 340 -5.51 9.36 11.73
C PHE A 340 -5.20 7.94 12.22
N GLU A 341 -6.22 7.16 12.60
CA GLU A 341 -6.05 5.76 13.00
C GLU A 341 -7.31 4.95 12.67
N VAL A 342 -7.16 3.87 11.91
CA VAL A 342 -8.25 2.94 11.60
C VAL A 342 -7.86 1.53 12.03
N GLY A 343 -8.78 0.81 12.65
CA GLY A 343 -8.53 -0.58 13.02
C GLY A 343 -9.67 -1.23 13.79
N THR A 344 -9.40 -2.42 14.32
CA THR A 344 -10.33 -3.16 15.18
C THR A 344 -9.63 -3.48 16.50
N LYS A 345 -10.00 -2.78 17.57
CA LYS A 345 -9.35 -2.87 18.89
C LYS A 345 -10.38 -2.76 20.02
N SER A 346 -10.00 -3.19 21.22
CA SER A 346 -10.79 -2.99 22.44
C SER A 346 -10.31 -1.78 23.25
N GLU A 347 -9.14 -1.21 22.93
CA GLU A 347 -8.60 0.02 23.51
C GLU A 347 -7.64 0.73 22.54
N SER A 348 -7.51 2.06 22.67
CA SER A 348 -6.44 2.85 22.06
C SER A 348 -6.15 4.09 22.90
N SER A 349 -4.94 4.63 22.78
CA SER A 349 -4.51 5.87 23.44
C SER A 349 -3.49 6.59 22.58
N GLY A 350 -3.54 7.92 22.59
CA GLY A 350 -2.62 8.73 21.81
C GLY A 350 -2.74 10.22 22.13
N SER A 351 -2.01 11.02 21.38
CA SER A 351 -2.12 12.49 21.39
C SER A 351 -2.18 12.98 19.96
N LEU A 352 -2.96 14.03 19.71
CA LEU A 352 -3.06 14.68 18.43
C LEU A 352 -2.80 16.18 18.61
N THR A 353 -1.96 16.75 17.76
CA THR A 353 -1.89 18.19 17.52
C THR A 353 -2.64 18.47 16.23
N ALA A 354 -3.69 19.28 16.27
CA ALA A 354 -4.56 19.51 15.14
C ALA A 354 -3.84 20.35 14.07
N ILE A 355 -3.77 19.84 12.84
CA ILE A 355 -3.12 20.54 11.71
C ILE A 355 -4.07 21.51 10.98
N PHE A 356 -5.36 21.47 11.30
CA PHE A 356 -6.40 22.38 10.84
C PHE A 356 -7.42 22.63 11.94
N THR A 357 -8.14 23.75 11.85
CA THR A 357 -9.30 24.00 12.72
C THR A 357 -10.48 23.18 12.20
N GLY A 358 -11.08 22.37 13.07
CA GLY A 358 -12.12 21.43 12.64
C GLY A 358 -12.54 20.46 13.73
N THR A 359 -13.46 19.57 13.37
CA THR A 359 -13.87 18.49 14.27
C THR A 359 -12.90 17.32 14.16
N HIS A 360 -12.50 16.75 15.29
CA HIS A 360 -11.63 15.60 15.39
C HIS A 360 -12.28 14.59 16.31
N GLY A 361 -12.40 13.33 15.91
CA GLY A 361 -13.25 12.39 16.61
C GLY A 361 -13.11 10.96 16.17
N TRP A 362 -13.87 10.10 16.82
CA TRP A 362 -13.87 8.67 16.57
C TRP A 362 -15.25 8.26 16.07
N TYR A 363 -15.26 7.47 15.01
CA TYR A 363 -16.36 6.59 14.69
C TYR A 363 -16.04 5.20 15.25
N TRP A 364 -16.99 4.56 15.90
CA TRP A 364 -16.89 3.16 16.34
C TRP A 364 -18.07 2.36 15.80
N LYS A 365 -17.82 1.12 15.36
CA LYS A 365 -18.84 0.20 14.86
C LYS A 365 -18.87 -1.09 15.67
N ASN A 366 -20.03 -1.37 16.25
CA ASN A 366 -20.32 -2.57 17.02
C ASN A 366 -20.97 -3.63 16.14
N ASN A 367 -20.17 -4.61 15.71
CA ASN A 367 -20.67 -5.74 14.93
C ASN A 367 -21.20 -6.89 15.80
N THR A 368 -21.22 -6.76 17.13
CA THR A 368 -21.71 -7.80 18.03
C THR A 368 -23.24 -7.78 18.15
N SER A 369 -23.83 -8.84 18.72
CA SER A 369 -25.27 -8.94 18.98
C SER A 369 -25.72 -8.30 20.30
N SER A 370 -24.81 -7.65 21.03
CA SER A 370 -25.08 -7.01 22.32
C SER A 370 -24.55 -5.58 22.32
N PRO A 371 -25.11 -4.66 23.13
CA PRO A 371 -24.53 -3.32 23.28
C PRO A 371 -23.12 -3.38 23.86
N VAL A 372 -22.22 -2.53 23.37
CA VAL A 372 -20.84 -2.38 23.88
C VAL A 372 -20.67 -0.97 24.45
N ALA A 373 -20.11 -0.88 25.65
CA ALA A 373 -19.79 0.40 26.28
C ALA A 373 -18.34 0.79 26.01
N ILE A 374 -18.09 2.08 25.79
CA ILE A 374 -16.79 2.71 25.61
C ILE A 374 -16.63 3.77 26.69
N THR A 375 -15.47 3.77 27.34
CA THR A 375 -15.02 4.85 28.22
C THR A 375 -13.95 5.64 27.48
N LEU A 376 -14.29 6.83 26.99
CA LEU A 376 -13.37 7.77 26.36
C LEU A 376 -12.89 8.79 27.39
N LYS A 377 -11.59 8.99 27.52
CA LYS A 377 -10.95 9.98 28.37
C LYS A 377 -10.15 10.93 27.50
N VAL A 378 -10.29 12.24 27.73
CA VAL A 378 -9.61 13.27 26.95
C VAL A 378 -9.09 14.39 27.83
N LYS A 379 -7.94 14.96 27.46
CA LYS A 379 -7.32 16.14 28.11
C LYS A 379 -6.60 17.00 27.08
N GLY A 380 -6.39 18.27 27.39
CA GLY A 380 -5.73 19.24 26.50
C GLY A 380 -6.70 20.27 25.93
N ASP A 381 -6.24 20.89 24.85
CA ASP A 381 -6.84 22.08 24.23
C ASP A 381 -7.83 21.65 23.16
N TYR A 382 -9.11 21.65 23.54
CA TYR A 382 -10.25 21.43 22.64
C TYR A 382 -11.47 22.20 23.15
N ILE A 383 -12.34 22.55 22.22
CA ILE A 383 -13.66 23.09 22.45
C ILE A 383 -14.63 21.89 22.45
N ALA A 384 -15.47 21.78 23.48
CA ALA A 384 -16.44 20.70 23.55
C ALA A 384 -17.32 20.72 22.28
N ALA A 385 -17.30 19.64 21.50
CA ALA A 385 -18.15 19.55 20.32
C ALA A 385 -19.48 18.86 20.66
N ASN A 386 -20.51 19.34 19.96
CA ASN A 386 -21.85 18.79 19.95
C ASN A 386 -21.82 17.29 19.64
N ASN A 387 -22.58 16.51 20.42
CA ASN A 387 -23.11 15.21 20.02
C ASN A 387 -24.02 15.41 18.80
N SER A 388 -23.44 15.61 17.62
CA SER A 388 -24.15 15.57 16.35
C SER A 388 -24.16 14.12 15.87
N GLY A 389 -24.83 13.26 16.63
CA GLY A 389 -25.30 12.00 16.09
C GLY A 389 -26.43 12.29 15.11
N LYS A 390 -26.29 11.82 13.88
CA LYS A 390 -27.41 11.65 12.95
C LYS A 390 -28.54 10.85 13.59
#